data_AF-A0A4S4CE22-F1
#
_entry.id   AF-A0A4S4CE22-F1
#
_cell.length_a   1.000
_cell.length_b   1.000
_cell.length_c   1.000
_cell.angle_alpha   90.00
_cell.angle_beta   90.00
_cell.angle_gamma   90.00
#
_symmetry.space_group_name_H-M   'P 1'
#
loop_
_entity.id
_entity.type
_entity.pdbx_description
1 polymer ?
#
loop_
_entity_poly.entity_id
_entity_poly.type
_entity_poly.pdbx_seq_one_letter_code
_entity_poly.pdbx_strand_id
1 'polypeptide(L)'
;MTDLTLLLESFHRNARVNTFVLDALKPEEYDLSDGRGGQTVAQILRHMAGFRVGWLWNISREHAMPLLDPTLKDADGDPQWRWQGKAPNELQGAFTEGDAAAVTAVQSALDEGRTFPDPWNEGTYQSSPAHFLQHTIVHDSHHRGQILTLLREGGRSKEDMDKLDDLWAIWRE
;
A
#
# COMPACT_ATOMS: atom_id res chain seq x y z
N MET A 1 -22.75 -11.63 1.57
CA MET A 1 -22.85 -10.15 1.42
C MET A 1 -21.83 -9.75 0.37
N THR A 2 -22.28 -9.27 -0.78
CA THR A 2 -21.45 -8.88 -1.93
C THR A 2 -21.40 -7.36 -2.14
N ASP A 3 -22.11 -6.58 -1.32
CA ASP A 3 -22.06 -5.12 -1.41
C ASP A 3 -20.72 -4.61 -0.88
N LEU A 4 -19.87 -4.17 -1.81
CA LEU A 4 -18.57 -3.57 -1.53
C LEU A 4 -18.60 -2.05 -1.52
N THR A 5 -19.75 -1.40 -1.72
CA THR A 5 -19.83 0.04 -2.00
C THR A 5 -19.08 0.86 -0.95
N LEU A 6 -19.41 0.66 0.32
CA LEU A 6 -18.76 1.38 1.43
C LEU A 6 -17.27 1.04 1.58
N LEU A 7 -16.89 -0.21 1.32
CA LEU A 7 -15.50 -0.64 1.42
C LEU A 7 -14.65 -0.03 0.30
N LEU A 8 -15.13 -0.06 -0.95
CA LEU A 8 -14.44 0.56 -2.09
C LEU A 8 -14.33 2.07 -1.91
N GLU A 9 -15.40 2.72 -1.44
CA GLU A 9 -15.34 4.13 -1.07
C GLU A 9 -14.26 4.40 -0.01
N SER A 10 -14.22 3.60 1.06
CA SER A 10 -13.19 3.70 2.11
C SER A 10 -11.78 3.45 1.56
N PHE A 11 -11.64 2.51 0.63
CA PHE A 11 -10.38 2.19 -0.04
C PHE A 11 -9.90 3.34 -0.93
N HIS A 12 -10.80 3.98 -1.67
CA HIS A 12 -10.49 5.17 -2.47
C HIS A 12 -10.13 6.38 -1.61
N ARG A 13 -10.81 6.59 -0.47
CA ARG A 13 -10.42 7.60 0.52
C ARG A 13 -9.01 7.32 1.06
N ASN A 14 -8.70 6.06 1.38
CA ASN A 14 -7.36 5.65 1.80
C ASN A 14 -6.29 5.96 0.74
N ALA A 15 -6.56 5.69 -0.54
CA ALA A 15 -5.66 6.00 -1.64
C ALA A 15 -5.39 7.51 -1.75
N ARG A 16 -6.44 8.35 -1.65
CA ARG A 16 -6.30 9.81 -1.66
C ARG A 16 -5.47 10.34 -0.49
N VAL A 17 -5.61 9.75 0.69
CA VAL A 17 -4.76 10.07 1.85
C VAL A 17 -3.30 9.70 1.58
N ASN A 18 -3.03 8.53 0.98
CA ASN A 18 -1.67 8.16 0.58
C ASN A 18 -1.09 9.16 -0.42
N THR A 19 -1.86 9.56 -1.44
CA THR A 19 -1.44 10.58 -2.40
C THR A 19 -1.12 11.90 -1.72
N PHE A 20 -1.97 12.37 -0.81
CA PHE A 20 -1.73 13.60 -0.07
C PHE A 20 -0.41 13.55 0.74
N VAL A 21 -0.12 12.43 1.40
CA VAL A 21 1.15 12.26 2.13
C VAL A 21 2.33 12.23 1.15
N LEU A 22 2.24 11.47 0.06
CA LEU A 22 3.30 11.37 -0.96
C LEU A 22 3.64 12.75 -1.57
N ASP A 23 2.62 13.51 -1.95
CA ASP A 23 2.77 14.83 -2.56
C ASP A 23 3.38 15.86 -1.60
N ALA A 24 3.18 15.67 -0.29
CA ALA A 24 3.71 16.56 0.72
C ALA A 24 5.17 16.27 1.09
N LEU A 25 5.73 15.09 0.78
CA LEU A 25 7.08 14.71 1.18
C LEU A 25 8.16 15.45 0.38
N LYS A 26 9.22 15.87 1.06
CA LYS A 26 10.40 16.49 0.48
C LYS A 26 11.52 15.46 0.27
N PRO A 27 12.38 15.60 -0.75
CA PRO A 27 13.46 14.64 -1.00
C PRO A 27 14.38 14.39 0.20
N GLU A 28 14.71 15.42 0.96
CA GLU A 28 15.55 15.32 2.16
C GLU A 28 14.89 14.52 3.31
N GLU A 29 13.58 14.30 3.26
CA GLU A 29 12.84 13.57 4.30
C GLU A 29 12.85 12.06 4.07
N TYR A 30 13.24 11.60 2.87
CA TYR A 30 13.25 10.17 2.51
C TYR A 30 14.20 9.33 3.36
N ASP A 31 15.28 9.94 3.85
CA ASP A 31 16.30 9.28 4.68
C ASP A 31 16.00 9.36 6.19
N LEU A 32 14.93 10.04 6.60
CA LEU A 32 14.54 10.10 8.00
C LEU A 32 14.20 8.69 8.52
N SER A 33 14.73 8.35 9.69
CA SER A 33 14.47 7.09 10.42
C SER A 33 14.47 7.35 11.92
N ASP A 34 14.05 6.37 12.71
CA ASP A 34 14.06 6.46 14.17
C ASP A 34 15.46 6.32 14.80
N GLY A 35 16.48 6.00 13.98
CA GLY A 35 17.84 5.73 14.44
C GLY A 35 17.98 4.50 15.35
N ARG A 36 16.94 3.67 15.47
CA ARG A 36 16.84 2.53 16.39
C ARG A 36 16.62 1.19 15.66
N GLY A 37 16.88 1.18 14.36
CA GLY A 37 16.72 0.01 13.50
C GLY A 37 15.38 -0.05 12.77
N GLY A 38 14.53 0.98 12.91
CA GLY A 38 13.33 1.15 12.10
C GLY A 38 13.66 1.50 10.64
N GLN A 39 12.66 1.36 9.79
CA GLN A 39 12.76 1.70 8.37
C GLN A 39 12.85 3.23 8.18
N THR A 40 13.55 3.65 7.11
CA THR A 40 13.49 5.05 6.65
C THR A 40 12.12 5.35 6.03
N VAL A 41 11.76 6.63 5.88
CA VAL A 41 10.55 7.04 5.14
C VAL A 41 10.49 6.39 3.75
N ALA A 42 11.58 6.40 2.99
CA ALA A 42 11.65 5.75 1.68
C ALA A 42 11.38 4.24 1.74
N GLN A 43 11.92 3.56 2.75
CA GLN A 43 11.70 2.12 2.94
C GLN A 43 10.24 1.83 3.32
N ILE A 44 9.63 2.66 4.18
CA ILE A 44 8.22 2.54 4.54
C ILE A 44 7.32 2.75 3.31
N LEU A 45 7.56 3.78 2.50
CA LEU A 45 6.79 4.01 1.27
C LEU A 45 6.89 2.83 0.31
N ARG A 46 8.10 2.29 0.13
CA ARG A 46 8.33 1.09 -0.69
C ARG A 46 7.58 -0.11 -0.14
N HIS A 47 7.61 -0.30 1.18
CA HIS A 47 6.89 -1.39 1.85
C HIS A 47 5.37 -1.26 1.65
N MET A 48 4.81 -0.07 1.86
CA MET A 48 3.40 0.22 1.60
C MET A 48 2.99 -0.06 0.16
N ALA A 49 3.75 0.43 -0.83
CA ALA A 49 3.46 0.21 -2.23
C ALA A 49 3.63 -1.27 -2.64
N GLY A 50 4.70 -1.92 -2.17
CA GLY A 50 5.01 -3.32 -2.44
C GLY A 50 4.06 -4.30 -1.76
N PHE A 51 3.35 -3.88 -0.70
CA PHE A 51 2.40 -4.72 0.03
C PHE A 51 1.35 -5.36 -0.88
N ARG A 52 0.81 -4.60 -1.85
CA ARG A 52 -0.24 -5.10 -2.76
C ARG A 52 0.29 -6.25 -3.61
N VAL A 53 1.40 -6.04 -4.31
CA VAL A 53 1.99 -7.06 -5.18
C VAL A 53 2.48 -8.27 -4.37
N GLY A 54 3.02 -8.05 -3.17
CA GLY A 54 3.48 -9.12 -2.28
C GLY A 54 2.34 -10.05 -1.89
N TRP A 55 1.20 -9.50 -1.48
CA TRP A 55 0.02 -10.31 -1.20
C TRP A 55 -0.55 -10.96 -2.46
N LEU A 56 -0.74 -10.18 -3.54
CA LEU A 56 -1.27 -10.68 -4.81
C LEU A 56 -0.44 -11.83 -5.37
N TRP A 57 0.89 -11.81 -5.25
CA TRP A 57 1.74 -12.91 -5.69
C TRP A 57 1.39 -14.25 -5.02
N ASN A 58 0.97 -14.19 -3.76
CA ASN A 58 0.60 -15.37 -2.97
C ASN A 58 -0.85 -15.78 -3.18
N ILE A 59 -1.78 -14.83 -3.31
CA ILE A 59 -3.22 -15.08 -3.32
C ILE A 59 -3.86 -15.05 -4.71
N SER A 60 -3.24 -14.38 -5.68
CA SER A 60 -3.77 -14.24 -7.03
C SER A 60 -2.68 -13.82 -8.02
N ARG A 61 -1.85 -14.79 -8.43
CA ARG A 61 -0.72 -14.55 -9.36
C ARG A 61 -1.15 -13.82 -10.63
N GLU A 62 -2.29 -14.18 -11.20
CA GLU A 62 -2.86 -13.52 -12.38
C GLU A 62 -2.96 -12.00 -12.21
N HIS A 63 -3.46 -11.53 -11.07
CA HIS A 63 -3.60 -10.11 -10.77
C HIS A 63 -2.29 -9.46 -10.31
N ALA A 64 -1.30 -10.25 -9.86
CA ALA A 64 0.04 -9.76 -9.55
C ALA A 64 0.86 -9.48 -10.82
N MET A 65 0.69 -10.30 -11.87
CA MET A 65 1.54 -10.26 -13.07
C MET A 65 1.69 -8.88 -13.72
N PRO A 66 0.64 -8.03 -13.85
CA PRO A 66 0.79 -6.68 -14.42
C PRO A 66 1.72 -5.76 -13.61
N LEU A 67 1.93 -6.04 -12.33
CA LEU A 67 2.78 -5.28 -11.42
C LEU A 67 4.26 -5.74 -11.48
N LEU A 68 4.55 -6.85 -12.15
CA LEU A 68 5.86 -7.47 -12.22
C LEU A 68 6.51 -7.19 -13.57
N ASP A 69 7.85 -7.13 -13.58
CA ASP A 69 8.67 -7.04 -14.77
C ASP A 69 9.21 -8.44 -15.09
N PRO A 70 8.70 -9.12 -16.14
CA PRO A 70 9.13 -10.48 -16.47
C PRO A 70 10.57 -10.55 -16.98
N THR A 71 11.18 -9.40 -17.32
CA THR A 71 12.57 -9.31 -17.79
C THR A 71 13.58 -9.24 -16.65
N LEU A 72 13.14 -8.88 -15.45
CA LEU A 72 13.96 -8.80 -14.24
C LEU A 72 13.58 -9.94 -13.32
N LYS A 73 14.55 -10.77 -12.94
CA LYS A 73 14.34 -11.92 -12.04
C LYS A 73 15.10 -11.76 -10.74
N ASP A 74 14.53 -12.23 -9.65
CA ASP A 74 15.22 -12.33 -8.37
C ASP A 74 16.12 -13.58 -8.31
N ALA A 75 16.68 -13.87 -7.13
CA ALA A 75 17.58 -15.00 -6.91
C ALA A 75 16.90 -16.37 -7.09
N ASP A 76 15.58 -16.42 -6.88
CA ASP A 76 14.77 -17.63 -7.01
C ASP A 76 14.21 -17.79 -8.43
N GLY A 77 14.45 -16.80 -9.31
CA GLY A 77 14.04 -16.79 -10.70
C GLY A 77 12.64 -16.22 -10.93
N ASP A 78 12.01 -15.68 -9.89
CA ASP A 78 10.70 -15.05 -9.94
C ASP A 78 10.81 -13.62 -10.48
N PRO A 79 9.78 -13.13 -11.21
CA PRO A 79 9.80 -11.80 -11.78
C PRO A 79 9.75 -10.73 -10.70
N GLN A 80 10.59 -9.71 -10.82
CA GLN A 80 10.67 -8.63 -9.83
C GLN A 80 9.51 -7.64 -9.99
N TRP A 81 9.17 -6.96 -8.89
CA TRP A 81 8.23 -5.85 -8.94
C TRP A 81 8.75 -4.70 -9.81
N ARG A 82 7.91 -4.14 -10.70
CA ARG A 82 8.28 -3.08 -11.66
C ARG A 82 8.91 -1.84 -11.02
N TRP A 83 8.65 -1.58 -9.73
CA TRP A 83 9.19 -0.44 -8.99
C TRP A 83 10.33 -0.79 -8.04
N GLN A 84 10.85 -2.02 -8.04
CA GLN A 84 11.84 -2.52 -7.07
C GLN A 84 13.09 -1.63 -6.92
N GLY A 85 13.50 -0.94 -7.99
CA GLY A 85 14.64 0.00 -7.99
C GLY A 85 14.30 1.48 -8.19
N LYS A 86 13.01 1.85 -8.21
CA LYS A 86 12.56 3.22 -8.51
C LYS A 86 12.72 4.19 -7.34
N ALA A 87 12.92 5.47 -7.59
CA ALA A 87 13.03 6.46 -6.52
C ALA A 87 11.69 6.61 -5.75
N PRO A 88 11.68 7.06 -4.48
CA PRO A 88 10.45 7.16 -3.69
C PRO A 88 9.35 8.03 -4.33
N ASN A 89 9.73 9.11 -5.00
CA ASN A 89 8.80 10.00 -5.73
C ASN A 89 8.20 9.34 -7.00
N GLU A 90 8.73 8.21 -7.46
CA GLU A 90 8.17 7.44 -8.57
C GLU A 90 7.18 6.35 -8.12
N LEU A 91 6.97 6.18 -6.80
CA LEU A 91 6.14 5.10 -6.25
C LEU A 91 4.63 5.37 -6.36
N GLN A 92 4.18 6.58 -6.71
CA GLN A 92 2.76 6.91 -6.86
C GLN A 92 2.05 6.01 -7.88
N GLY A 93 2.72 5.69 -8.99
CA GLY A 93 2.21 4.74 -9.98
C GLY A 93 2.03 3.33 -9.38
N ALA A 94 2.94 2.94 -8.49
CA ALA A 94 2.90 1.63 -7.84
C ALA A 94 1.72 1.50 -6.86
N PHE A 95 1.38 2.56 -6.12
CA PHE A 95 0.15 2.63 -5.32
C PHE A 95 -1.09 2.52 -6.22
N THR A 96 -1.16 3.33 -7.28
CA THR A 96 -2.33 3.40 -8.17
C THR A 96 -2.59 2.06 -8.86
N GLU A 97 -1.56 1.47 -9.47
CA GLU A 97 -1.68 0.19 -10.17
C GLU A 97 -1.89 -0.97 -9.19
N GLY A 98 -1.23 -0.95 -8.03
CA GLY A 98 -1.41 -1.95 -6.98
C GLY A 98 -2.82 -1.95 -6.39
N ASP A 99 -3.39 -0.77 -6.12
CA ASP A 99 -4.75 -0.62 -5.62
C ASP A 99 -5.78 -1.11 -6.64
N ALA A 100 -5.61 -0.77 -7.93
CA ALA A 100 -6.47 -1.27 -9.00
C ALA A 100 -6.41 -2.80 -9.13
N ALA A 101 -5.21 -3.39 -9.05
CA ALA A 101 -5.03 -4.84 -9.09
C ALA A 101 -5.69 -5.54 -7.89
N ALA A 102 -5.56 -4.95 -6.69
CA ALA A 102 -6.18 -5.47 -5.47
C ALA A 102 -7.72 -5.46 -5.57
N VAL A 103 -8.31 -4.36 -6.02
CA VAL A 103 -9.76 -4.26 -6.25
C VAL A 103 -10.24 -5.29 -7.26
N THR A 104 -9.52 -5.43 -8.38
CA THR A 104 -9.87 -6.39 -9.44
C THR A 104 -9.83 -7.83 -8.93
N ALA A 105 -8.77 -8.21 -8.18
CA ALA A 105 -8.64 -9.54 -7.61
C ALA A 105 -9.78 -9.88 -6.64
N VAL A 106 -10.19 -8.91 -5.81
CA VAL A 106 -11.28 -9.06 -4.85
C VAL A 106 -12.63 -9.17 -5.55
N GLN A 107 -12.89 -8.33 -6.56
CA GLN A 107 -14.12 -8.40 -7.34
C GLN A 107 -14.24 -9.74 -8.08
N SER A 108 -13.18 -10.19 -8.78
CA SER A 108 -13.16 -11.50 -9.45
C SER A 108 -13.44 -12.65 -8.47
N ALA A 109 -12.78 -12.68 -7.31
CA ALA A 109 -13.00 -13.73 -6.33
C ALA A 109 -14.47 -13.76 -5.83
N LEU A 110 -15.08 -12.60 -5.61
CA LEU A 110 -16.47 -12.49 -5.17
C LEU A 110 -17.47 -12.86 -6.26
N ASP A 111 -17.24 -12.44 -7.50
CA ASP A 111 -18.08 -12.76 -8.65
C ASP A 111 -18.09 -14.29 -8.92
N GLU A 112 -16.97 -14.95 -8.69
CA GLU A 112 -16.82 -16.41 -8.78
C GLU A 112 -17.31 -17.16 -7.52
N GLY A 113 -17.68 -16.46 -6.46
CA GLY A 113 -18.12 -17.07 -5.20
C GLY A 113 -17.03 -17.84 -4.47
N ARG A 114 -15.75 -17.47 -4.65
CA ARG A 114 -14.59 -18.14 -4.04
C ARG A 114 -13.86 -17.24 -3.03
N THR A 115 -13.03 -17.86 -2.21
CA THR A 115 -12.03 -17.18 -1.39
C THR A 115 -10.67 -17.18 -2.08
N PHE A 116 -9.69 -16.52 -1.47
CA PHE A 116 -8.31 -16.62 -1.92
C PHE A 116 -7.66 -17.94 -1.47
N PRO A 117 -6.74 -18.51 -2.28
CA PRO A 117 -5.90 -19.61 -1.84
C PRO A 117 -5.01 -19.19 -0.67
N ASP A 118 -4.70 -20.15 0.20
CA ASP A 118 -3.84 -19.95 1.37
C ASP A 118 -2.66 -20.92 1.32
N PRO A 119 -1.72 -20.73 0.37
CA PRO A 119 -0.66 -21.70 0.09
C PRO A 119 0.29 -21.93 1.28
N TRP A 120 0.34 -20.97 2.21
CA TRP A 120 1.19 -21.01 3.40
C TRP A 120 0.44 -21.41 4.68
N ASN A 121 -0.86 -21.70 4.57
CA ASN A 121 -1.72 -22.07 5.70
C ASN A 121 -1.72 -21.00 6.82
N GLU A 122 -1.76 -19.72 6.44
CA GLU A 122 -1.75 -18.55 7.33
C GLU A 122 -3.16 -18.01 7.64
N GLY A 123 -4.20 -18.62 7.07
CA GLY A 123 -5.58 -18.17 7.18
C GLY A 123 -5.91 -16.99 6.28
N THR A 124 -5.19 -16.83 5.17
CA THR A 124 -5.24 -15.64 4.31
C THR A 124 -6.65 -15.36 3.78
N TYR A 125 -7.31 -14.34 4.36
CA TYR A 125 -8.63 -13.80 3.96
C TYR A 125 -9.76 -14.83 3.76
N GLN A 126 -9.72 -15.96 4.48
CA GLN A 126 -10.61 -17.12 4.26
C GLN A 126 -12.10 -16.84 4.49
N SER A 127 -12.45 -15.83 5.28
CA SER A 127 -13.85 -15.47 5.54
C SER A 127 -14.45 -14.56 4.45
N SER A 128 -13.63 -13.78 3.75
CA SER A 128 -14.05 -12.93 2.63
C SER A 128 -12.82 -12.35 1.92
N PRO A 129 -12.75 -12.39 0.57
CA PRO A 129 -11.73 -11.67 -0.21
C PRO A 129 -11.65 -10.18 0.14
N ALA A 130 -12.78 -9.57 0.54
CA ALA A 130 -12.86 -8.16 0.92
C ALA A 130 -11.92 -7.78 2.09
N HIS A 131 -11.55 -8.73 2.94
CA HIS A 131 -10.61 -8.48 4.02
C HIS A 131 -9.22 -8.09 3.53
N PHE A 132 -8.85 -8.41 2.28
CA PHE A 132 -7.60 -7.92 1.70
C PHE A 132 -7.60 -6.38 1.60
N LEU A 133 -8.67 -5.78 1.06
CA LEU A 133 -8.78 -4.32 0.95
C LEU A 133 -8.82 -3.67 2.34
N GLN A 134 -9.52 -4.28 3.30
CA GLN A 134 -9.56 -3.78 4.68
C GLN A 134 -8.18 -3.84 5.34
N HIS A 135 -7.44 -4.93 5.15
CA HIS A 135 -6.08 -5.07 5.65
C HIS A 135 -5.17 -4.00 5.06
N THR A 136 -5.25 -3.73 3.76
CA THR A 136 -4.50 -2.66 3.11
C THR A 136 -4.81 -1.28 3.72
N ILE A 137 -6.07 -0.95 4.03
CA ILE A 137 -6.43 0.34 4.68
C ILE A 137 -5.77 0.46 6.06
N VAL A 138 -5.84 -0.59 6.87
CA VAL A 138 -5.25 -0.60 8.23
C VAL A 138 -3.73 -0.55 8.16
N HIS A 139 -3.13 -1.34 7.29
CA HIS A 139 -1.70 -1.38 7.03
C HIS A 139 -1.15 -0.01 6.62
N ASP A 140 -1.78 0.63 5.64
CA ASP A 140 -1.37 1.96 5.19
C ASP A 140 -1.52 2.99 6.30
N SER A 141 -2.62 2.94 7.06
CA SER A 141 -2.84 3.85 8.19
C SER A 141 -1.75 3.71 9.26
N HIS A 142 -1.35 2.47 9.56
CA HIS A 142 -0.25 2.19 10.50
C HIS A 142 1.06 2.85 10.03
N HIS A 143 1.46 2.61 8.78
CA HIS A 143 2.70 3.14 8.23
C HIS A 143 2.67 4.65 7.98
N ARG A 144 1.52 5.24 7.64
CA ARG A 144 1.35 6.70 7.63
C ARG A 144 1.62 7.31 9.00
N GLY A 145 1.12 6.70 10.08
CA GLY A 145 1.41 7.15 11.44
C GLY A 145 2.92 7.14 11.76
N GLN A 146 3.64 6.12 11.28
CA GLN A 146 5.10 6.07 11.40
C GLN A 146 5.78 7.19 10.61
N ILE A 147 5.40 7.40 9.34
CA ILE A 147 5.93 8.48 8.50
C ILE A 147 5.71 9.84 9.18
N LEU A 148 4.48 10.15 9.62
CA LEU A 148 4.18 11.42 10.28
C LEU A 148 5.00 11.63 11.56
N THR A 149 5.30 10.56 12.29
CA THR A 149 6.17 10.60 13.46
C THR A 149 7.61 10.93 13.05
N LEU A 150 8.14 10.27 12.02
CA LEU A 150 9.49 10.54 11.50
C LEU A 150 9.64 11.96 10.97
N LEU A 151 8.62 12.50 10.30
CA LEU A 151 8.62 13.88 9.82
C LEU A 151 8.69 14.88 10.98
N ARG A 152 7.97 14.61 12.07
CA ARG A 152 7.99 15.44 13.28
C ARG A 152 9.35 15.40 13.96
N GLU A 153 9.90 14.21 14.19
CA GLU A 153 11.24 14.03 14.77
C GLU A 153 12.35 14.60 13.87
N GLY A 154 12.16 14.54 12.55
CA GLY A 154 13.03 15.11 11.52
C GLY A 154 12.98 16.64 11.43
N GLY A 155 12.17 17.31 12.25
CA GLY A 155 12.17 18.76 12.39
C GLY A 155 11.17 19.51 11.52
N ARG A 156 10.14 18.87 10.94
CA ARG A 156 9.01 19.61 10.37
C ARG A 156 8.43 20.57 11.41
N SER A 157 8.14 21.79 10.98
CA SER A 157 7.54 22.78 11.86
C SER A 157 6.15 22.34 12.30
N LYS A 158 5.67 22.87 13.43
CA LYS A 158 4.27 22.65 13.85
C LYS A 158 3.28 23.05 12.75
N GLU A 159 3.52 24.17 12.08
CA GLU A 159 2.65 24.63 10.99
C GLU A 159 2.61 23.64 9.82
N ASP A 160 3.77 23.05 9.44
CA ASP A 160 3.82 22.04 8.38
C ASP A 160 3.13 20.74 8.78
N MET A 161 3.21 20.36 10.06
CA MET A 161 2.50 19.19 10.59
C MET A 161 1.00 19.44 10.67
N ASP A 162 0.56 20.64 11.07
CA ASP A 162 -0.85 21.02 11.12
C ASP A 162 -1.48 20.99 9.72
N LYS A 163 -0.73 21.40 8.67
CA LYS A 163 -1.16 21.25 7.27
C LYS A 163 -1.29 19.78 6.86
N LEU A 164 -0.43 18.91 7.38
CA LEU A 164 -0.55 17.47 7.09
C LEU A 164 -1.79 16.85 7.73
N ASP A 165 -2.25 17.36 8.87
CA ASP A 165 -3.47 16.85 9.54
C ASP A 165 -4.75 17.07 8.70
N ASP A 166 -4.72 17.92 7.67
CA ASP A 166 -5.81 18.05 6.70
C ASP A 166 -6.08 16.75 5.92
N LEU A 167 -5.15 15.80 5.92
CA LEU A 167 -5.37 14.45 5.38
C LEU A 167 -6.61 13.78 6.00
N TRP A 168 -6.94 14.11 7.25
CA TRP A 168 -8.10 13.52 7.94
C TRP A 168 -9.43 14.09 7.43
N ALA A 169 -9.43 15.25 6.78
CA ALA A 169 -10.64 15.82 6.17
C ALA A 169 -11.20 14.91 5.08
N ILE A 170 -10.35 14.17 4.36
CA ILE A 170 -10.74 13.22 3.31
C ILE A 170 -11.69 12.14 3.85
N TRP A 171 -11.54 11.75 5.12
CA TRP A 171 -12.41 10.76 5.74
C TRP A 171 -13.79 11.29 6.14
N ARG A 172 -13.98 12.62 6.21
CA ARG A 172 -15.22 13.27 6.70
C ARG A 172 -16.11 13.81 5.59
N GLU A 173 -15.74 13.59 4.33
CA GLU A 173 -16.55 13.95 3.16
C GLU A 173 -17.88 13.21 3.09
#